data_AF-A0A2V9Y1P0-F1
#
_entry.id   AF-A0A2V9Y1P0-F1
#
_cell.length_a   1.000
_cell.length_b   1.000
_cell.length_c   1.000
_cell.angle_alpha   90.00
_cell.angle_beta   90.00
_cell.angle_gamma   90.00
#
_symmetry.space_group_name_H-M   'P 1'
#
loop_
_entity.id
_entity.type
_entity.pdbx_description
1 polymer ?
#
loop_
_entity_poly.entity_id
_entity_poly.type
_entity_poly.pdbx_seq_one_letter_code
_entity_poly.pdbx_strand_id
1 'polypeptide(L)'
;MLEVAGGEIIVPKSKTEAGKGRSIPLTKRAAAALAEWLPRFPNAGPDSYVFPHHCVQQVKGTKLSIICDVALDRQVQSWQRAWRSALKSAGLKYRWHDLRHTFVTRLAENPEVSEQTIRALAGHVSQQMLQRYSHIRRQAKQDAIAALEAQRQKSAVGGGTEVGTNASDRNAQSTQITERLGCPPGIRTPIC
;
A
#
# COMPACT_ATOMS: atom_id res chain seq x y z
N MET A 1 10.57 16.85 -8.36
CA MET A 1 9.56 16.36 -9.31
C MET A 1 8.82 15.21 -8.63
N LEU A 2 7.53 15.39 -8.34
CA LEU A 2 6.67 14.39 -7.71
C LEU A 2 5.75 13.82 -8.80
N GLU A 3 6.05 12.62 -9.28
CA GLU A 3 5.20 11.93 -10.24
C GLU A 3 4.13 11.13 -9.49
N VAL A 4 2.96 11.74 -9.29
CA VAL A 4 1.84 11.11 -8.54
C VAL A 4 1.10 10.06 -9.40
N ALA A 5 1.34 10.03 -10.72
CA ALA A 5 0.62 9.19 -11.67
C ALA A 5 0.83 7.67 -11.47
N GLY A 6 1.97 7.25 -10.91
CA GLY A 6 2.28 5.84 -10.65
C GLY A 6 1.83 5.33 -9.28
N GLY A 7 1.21 6.16 -8.43
CA GLY A 7 0.93 5.80 -7.04
C GLY A 7 2.19 5.71 -6.19
N GLU A 8 3.28 6.36 -6.59
CA GLU A 8 4.53 6.44 -5.84
C GLU A 8 4.91 7.90 -5.59
N ILE A 9 5.65 8.15 -4.51
CA ILE A 9 6.27 9.44 -4.23
C ILE A 9 7.77 9.26 -4.20
N ILE A 10 8.47 9.94 -5.10
CA ILE A 10 9.93 10.00 -5.09
C ILE A 10 10.35 11.20 -4.24
N VAL A 11 11.16 10.96 -3.21
CA VAL A 11 11.71 12.02 -2.36
C VAL A 11 13.03 12.55 -2.97
N PRO A 12 13.06 13.76 -3.56
CA PRO A 12 14.21 14.21 -4.35
C PRO A 12 15.39 14.70 -3.49
N LYS A 13 15.15 15.20 -2.27
CA LYS A 13 16.19 15.71 -1.37
C LYS A 13 15.88 15.30 0.07
N SER A 14 16.90 14.77 0.75
CA SER A 14 16.92 14.49 2.18
C SER A 14 18.18 15.07 2.81
N LYS A 15 18.14 15.33 4.12
CA LYS A 15 19.31 15.78 4.89
C LYS A 15 20.42 14.72 5.05
N THR A 16 20.19 13.49 4.60
CA THR A 16 21.11 12.36 4.69
C THR A 16 21.16 11.61 3.36
N GLU A 17 22.34 11.18 2.90
CA GLU A 17 22.54 10.33 1.70
C GLU A 17 21.50 9.20 1.58
N ALA A 18 21.21 8.51 2.69
CA ALA A 18 20.26 7.40 2.76
C ALA A 18 18.77 7.77 2.51
N GLY A 19 18.41 9.04 2.33
CA GLY A 19 17.02 9.47 2.10
C GLY A 19 16.75 10.05 0.71
N LYS A 20 17.78 10.15 -0.15
CA LYS A 20 17.69 10.80 -1.47
C LYS A 20 17.25 9.75 -2.50
N GLY A 21 16.26 10.08 -3.32
CA GLY A 21 15.78 9.20 -4.39
C GLY A 21 14.94 8.02 -3.92
N ARG A 22 14.50 8.01 -2.65
CA ARG A 22 13.63 6.96 -2.14
C ARG A 22 12.24 7.06 -2.79
N SER A 23 11.81 5.97 -3.42
CA SER A 23 10.40 5.79 -3.78
C SER A 23 9.61 5.30 -2.57
N ILE A 24 8.49 5.96 -2.28
CA ILE A 24 7.53 5.57 -1.25
C ILE A 24 6.21 5.26 -1.97
N PRO A 25 5.78 3.99 -2.00
CA PRO A 25 4.47 3.65 -2.57
C PRO A 25 3.36 4.28 -1.73
N LEU A 26 2.42 4.91 -2.42
CA LEU A 26 1.23 5.50 -1.83
C LEU A 26 0.16 4.44 -1.64
N THR A 27 -0.56 4.55 -0.53
CA THR A 27 -1.81 3.82 -0.37
C THR A 27 -2.86 4.37 -1.33
N LYS A 28 -3.82 3.53 -1.75
CA LYS A 28 -4.98 3.96 -2.56
C LYS A 28 -5.69 5.17 -1.97
N ARG A 29 -5.81 5.23 -0.64
CA ARG A 29 -6.41 6.36 0.08
C ARG A 29 -5.60 7.65 -0.05
N ALA A 30 -4.27 7.57 0.03
CA ALA A 30 -3.41 8.74 -0.15
C ALA A 30 -3.42 9.23 -1.60
N ALA A 31 -3.38 8.30 -2.57
CA ALA A 31 -3.50 8.61 -3.98
C ALA A 31 -4.85 9.29 -4.31
N ALA A 32 -5.96 8.75 -3.78
CA ALA A 32 -7.29 9.35 -3.96
C ALA A 32 -7.38 10.77 -3.37
N ALA A 33 -6.80 11.00 -2.18
CA ALA A 33 -6.76 12.34 -1.59
C ALA A 33 -5.97 13.34 -2.47
N LEU A 34 -4.86 12.90 -3.07
CA LEU A 34 -4.11 13.74 -4.00
C LEU A 34 -4.86 13.96 -5.32
N ALA A 35 -5.56 12.94 -5.83
CA ALA A 35 -6.38 13.05 -7.02
C ALA A 35 -7.53 14.05 -6.86
N GLU A 36 -8.09 14.18 -5.65
CA GLU A 36 -9.07 15.23 -5.33
C GLU A 36 -8.41 16.60 -5.12
N TRP A 37 -7.18 16.62 -4.61
CA TRP A 37 -6.45 17.84 -4.28
C TRP A 37 -5.91 18.58 -5.50
N LEU A 38 -5.19 17.88 -6.39
CA LEU A 38 -4.45 18.48 -7.50
C LEU A 38 -5.30 19.27 -8.51
N PRO A 39 -6.55 18.86 -8.87
CA PRO A 39 -7.39 19.63 -9.79
C PRO A 39 -7.73 21.04 -9.33
N ARG A 40 -7.52 21.38 -8.05
CA ARG A 40 -7.69 22.74 -7.52
C ARG A 40 -6.66 23.73 -8.10
N PHE A 41 -5.61 23.25 -8.77
CA PHE A 41 -4.54 24.05 -9.35
C PHE A 41 -4.34 23.73 -10.84
N PRO A 42 -5.24 24.20 -11.73
CA PRO A 42 -5.19 23.86 -13.15
C PRO A 42 -3.91 24.34 -13.86
N ASN A 43 -3.25 25.38 -13.33
CA ASN A 43 -2.01 25.95 -13.87
C ASN A 43 -0.74 25.31 -13.27
N ALA A 44 -0.87 24.24 -12.48
CA ALA A 44 0.28 23.56 -11.89
C ALA A 44 1.08 22.80 -12.95
N GLY A 45 2.38 23.12 -13.03
CA GLY A 45 3.35 22.42 -13.87
C GLY A 45 4.16 21.37 -13.08
N PRO A 46 5.08 20.66 -13.75
CA PRO A 46 5.93 19.63 -13.13
C PRO A 46 6.81 20.12 -11.96
N ASP A 47 7.14 21.42 -11.96
CA ASP A 47 7.98 22.07 -10.95
C ASP A 47 7.16 22.78 -9.86
N SER A 48 5.83 22.78 -9.96
CA SER A 48 4.96 23.37 -8.95
C SER A 48 4.95 22.55 -7.66
N TYR A 49 4.79 23.24 -6.53
CA TYR A 49 4.63 22.56 -5.25
C TYR A 49 3.28 21.85 -5.15
N VAL A 50 3.27 20.60 -4.68
CA VAL A 50 2.03 19.84 -4.39
C VAL A 50 1.17 20.54 -3.33
N PHE A 51 1.81 21.21 -2.38
CA PHE A 51 1.14 22.04 -1.37
C PHE A 51 1.62 23.50 -1.50
N PRO A 52 1.01 24.27 -2.42
CA PRO A 52 1.43 25.62 -2.72
C PRO A 52 1.03 26.61 -1.63
N HIS A 53 1.66 27.78 -1.65
CA HIS A 53 1.35 28.86 -0.72
C HIS A 53 0.02 29.52 -1.07
N HIS A 54 -0.89 29.62 -0.10
CA HIS A 54 -2.17 30.31 -0.27
C HIS A 54 -2.06 31.72 0.29
N CYS A 55 -2.32 32.72 -0.55
CA CYS A 55 -2.44 34.11 -0.15
C CYS A 55 -3.83 34.31 0.46
N VAL A 56 -3.85 34.78 1.71
CA VAL A 56 -5.08 34.91 2.48
C VAL A 56 -5.24 36.35 2.92
N GLN A 57 -6.39 36.94 2.58
CA GLN A 57 -6.76 38.27 3.02
C GLN A 57 -7.84 38.18 4.10
N GLN A 58 -7.65 38.92 5.20
CA GLN A 58 -8.68 39.07 6.21
C GLN A 58 -9.70 40.10 5.76
N VAL A 59 -10.98 39.76 5.86
CA VAL A 59 -12.06 40.68 5.53
C VAL A 59 -12.18 41.69 6.68
N LYS A 60 -12.00 42.98 6.37
CA LYS A 60 -11.97 44.07 7.34
C LYS A 60 -13.23 44.04 8.22
N GLY A 61 -13.04 44.10 9.54
CA GLY A 61 -14.12 44.09 10.52
C GLY A 61 -14.71 42.71 10.83
N THR A 62 -14.19 41.62 10.26
CA THR A 62 -14.64 40.26 10.54
C THR A 62 -13.47 39.34 10.91
N LYS A 63 -13.77 38.17 11.48
CA LYS A 63 -12.79 37.09 11.67
C LYS A 63 -12.64 36.19 10.44
N LEU A 64 -13.35 36.50 9.35
CA LEU A 64 -13.32 35.71 8.13
C LEU A 64 -12.05 36.01 7.33
N SER A 65 -11.52 34.98 6.70
CA SER A 65 -10.32 35.06 5.87
C SER A 65 -10.63 34.38 4.55
N ILE A 66 -10.38 35.07 3.44
CA ILE A 66 -10.62 34.59 2.09
C ILE A 66 -9.28 34.29 1.42
N ILE A 67 -9.24 33.21 0.64
CA ILE A 67 -8.08 32.93 -0.21
C ILE A 67 -8.22 33.83 -1.43
N CYS A 68 -7.25 34.71 -1.64
CA CYS A 68 -7.25 35.66 -2.76
C CYS A 68 -6.39 35.18 -3.93
N ASP A 69 -5.35 34.40 -3.66
CA ASP A 69 -4.43 33.89 -4.68
C ASP A 69 -3.68 32.64 -4.19
N VAL A 70 -3.08 31.88 -5.12
CA VAL A 70 -2.25 30.71 -4.82
C VAL A 70 -0.93 30.79 -5.60
N ALA A 71 0.17 30.92 -4.87
CA ALA A 71 1.51 30.92 -5.43
C ALA A 71 2.06 29.49 -5.56
N LEU A 72 2.10 28.99 -6.80
CA LEU A 72 2.49 27.61 -7.14
C LEU A 72 4.01 27.37 -7.09
N ASP A 73 4.78 28.44 -7.14
CA ASP A 73 6.24 28.51 -7.07
C ASP A 73 6.77 28.58 -5.64
N ARG A 74 5.88 28.65 -4.64
CA ARG A 74 6.25 28.78 -3.23
C ARG A 74 5.59 27.69 -2.38
N GLN A 75 6.38 27.10 -1.49
CA GLN A 75 5.85 26.14 -0.50
C GLN A 75 4.95 26.82 0.54
N VAL A 76 3.99 26.06 1.07
CA VAL A 76 3.21 26.47 2.24
C VAL A 76 4.10 26.85 3.43
N GLN A 77 3.81 27.97 4.09
CA GLN A 77 4.62 28.46 5.22
C GLN A 77 4.40 27.64 6.50
N SER A 78 3.14 27.36 6.83
CA SER A 78 2.81 26.56 8.01
C SER A 78 1.48 25.85 7.85
N TRP A 79 1.50 24.54 8.10
CA TRP A 79 0.30 23.69 8.13
C TRP A 79 -0.19 23.46 9.58
N GLN A 80 0.51 23.98 10.59
CA GLN A 80 0.22 23.69 12.01
C GLN A 80 -1.17 24.16 12.45
N ARG A 81 -1.65 25.29 11.90
CA ARG A 81 -2.99 25.80 12.20
C ARG A 81 -4.07 24.89 11.59
N ALA A 82 -3.91 24.49 10.33
CA ALA A 82 -4.80 23.56 9.65
C ALA A 82 -4.83 22.21 10.39
N TRP A 83 -3.67 21.69 10.78
CA TRP A 83 -3.55 20.47 11.58
C TRP A 83 -4.30 20.54 12.92
N ARG A 84 -4.07 21.60 13.70
CA ARG A 84 -4.79 21.80 14.98
C ARG A 84 -6.30 21.92 14.78
N SER A 85 -6.74 22.59 13.71
CA SER A 85 -8.16 22.69 13.37
C SER A 85 -8.75 21.32 13.04
N ALA A 86 -8.08 20.53 12.20
CA ALA A 86 -8.51 19.18 11.84
C ALA A 86 -8.60 18.26 13.08
N LEU A 87 -7.60 18.31 13.97
CA LEU A 87 -7.63 17.56 15.23
C LEU A 87 -8.78 17.99 16.15
N LYS A 88 -9.04 19.30 16.25
CA LYS A 88 -10.16 19.82 17.04
C LYS A 88 -11.50 19.33 16.49
N SER A 89 -11.68 19.37 15.17
CA SER A 89 -12.90 18.86 14.52
C SER A 89 -13.07 17.35 14.71
N ALA A 90 -11.97 16.59 14.75
CA ALA A 90 -11.98 15.15 14.99
C ALA A 90 -12.06 14.77 16.48
N GLY A 91 -11.94 15.74 17.42
CA GLY A 91 -11.89 15.46 18.86
C GLY A 91 -10.62 14.75 19.32
N LEU A 92 -9.51 14.86 18.57
CA LEU A 92 -8.27 14.12 18.81
C LEU A 92 -7.17 15.01 19.42
N LYS A 93 -6.36 14.43 20.31
CA LYS A 93 -5.11 15.04 20.81
C LYS A 93 -3.93 14.26 20.26
N TYR A 94 -3.23 14.84 19.29
CA TYR A 94 -2.17 14.13 18.57
C TYR A 94 -1.09 15.10 18.07
N ARG A 95 0.18 14.68 18.08
CA ARG A 95 1.28 15.46 17.49
C ARG A 95 1.61 14.91 16.11
N TRP A 96 2.24 15.75 15.29
CA TRP A 96 2.60 15.34 13.94
C TRP A 96 3.55 14.14 13.89
N HIS A 97 4.53 14.10 14.79
CA HIS A 97 5.47 12.97 14.88
C HIS A 97 4.79 11.66 15.31
N ASP A 98 3.66 11.75 16.01
CA ASP A 98 2.93 10.56 16.44
C ASP A 98 2.38 9.81 15.21
N LEU A 99 2.02 10.50 14.11
CA LEU A 99 1.56 9.85 12.86
C LEU A 99 2.62 8.88 12.32
N ARG A 100 3.88 9.31 12.34
CA ARG A 100 5.01 8.48 11.91
C ARG A 100 5.22 7.31 12.87
N HIS A 101 5.06 7.52 14.17
CA HIS A 101 5.13 6.42 15.14
C HIS A 101 4.02 5.40 14.90
N THR A 102 2.77 5.82 14.75
CA THR A 102 1.66 4.92 14.46
C THR A 102 1.82 4.20 13.11
N PHE A 103 2.36 4.86 12.09
CA PHE A 103 2.70 4.20 10.83
C PHE A 103 3.71 3.06 11.03
N VAL A 104 4.81 3.33 11.75
CA VAL A 104 5.83 2.31 12.01
C VAL A 104 5.30 1.18 12.89
N THR A 105 4.58 1.49 13.96
CA THR A 105 3.97 0.50 14.85
C THR A 105 3.03 -0.43 14.10
N ARG A 106 2.12 0.12 13.26
CA ARG A 106 1.20 -0.70 12.46
C ARG A 106 1.92 -1.62 11.48
N LEU A 107 3.02 -1.15 10.88
CA LEU A 107 3.85 -2.02 10.03
C LEU A 107 4.59 -3.08 10.85
N ALA A 108 5.02 -2.75 12.06
CA ALA A 108 5.76 -3.67 12.92
C ALA A 108 4.86 -4.76 13.53
N GLU A 109 3.57 -4.47 13.71
CA GLU A 109 2.55 -5.43 14.15
C GLU A 109 2.17 -6.43 13.04
N ASN A 110 2.42 -6.11 11.76
CA ASN A 110 2.15 -7.04 10.67
C ASN A 110 3.29 -8.09 10.55
N PRO A 111 3.00 -9.40 10.71
CA PRO A 111 4.00 -10.47 10.66
C PRO A 111 4.68 -10.61 9.28
N GLU A 112 4.01 -10.20 8.19
CA GLU A 112 4.52 -10.33 6.83
C GLU A 112 5.55 -9.24 6.46
N VAL A 113 5.64 -8.17 7.26
CA VAL A 113 6.49 -7.01 6.94
C VAL A 113 7.84 -7.11 7.63
N SER A 114 8.92 -7.17 6.84
CA SER A 114 10.29 -7.24 7.35
C SER A 114 10.78 -5.92 7.96
N GLU A 115 11.73 -5.98 8.91
CA GLU A 115 12.38 -4.79 9.49
C GLU A 115 13.08 -3.92 8.46
N GLN A 116 13.67 -4.56 7.46
CA GLN A 116 14.33 -3.87 6.35
C GLN A 116 13.31 -3.08 5.54
N THR A 117 12.14 -3.67 5.24
CA THR A 117 11.02 -2.98 4.58
C THR A 117 10.53 -1.80 5.40
N ILE A 118 10.37 -1.94 6.71
CA ILE A 118 9.95 -0.81 7.56
C ILE A 118 10.97 0.32 7.54
N ARG A 119 12.27 0.00 7.65
CA ARG A 119 13.34 1.00 7.53
C ARG A 119 13.34 1.62 6.14
N ALA A 120 13.09 0.83 5.10
CA ALA A 120 12.98 1.23 3.70
C ALA A 120 11.66 1.96 3.35
N LEU A 121 10.65 2.00 4.22
CA LEU A 121 9.46 2.87 4.09
C LEU A 121 9.43 4.09 5.02
N ALA A 122 9.79 3.92 6.30
CA ALA A 122 9.81 5.00 7.27
C ALA A 122 11.09 5.84 7.15
N GLY A 123 12.25 5.20 7.01
CA GLY A 123 13.57 5.86 6.88
C GLY A 123 14.35 5.64 8.16
N HIS A 124 14.77 6.71 8.82
CA HIS A 124 15.39 6.63 10.14
C HIS A 124 14.39 6.08 11.16
N VAL A 125 14.62 4.84 11.59
CA VAL A 125 13.94 4.13 12.67
C VAL A 125 15.01 3.43 13.49
N SER A 126 15.04 3.65 14.80
CA SER A 126 16.04 3.02 15.67
C SER A 126 15.80 1.52 15.78
N GLN A 127 16.88 0.73 15.81
CA GLN A 127 16.78 -0.71 16.01
C GLN A 127 16.11 -1.06 17.35
N GLN A 128 16.40 -0.30 18.41
CA GLN A 128 15.76 -0.48 19.72
C GLN A 128 14.23 -0.37 19.66
N MET A 129 13.68 0.48 18.79
CA MET A 129 12.23 0.58 18.63
C MET A 129 11.67 -0.63 17.89
N LEU A 130 12.34 -1.12 16.85
CA LEU A 130 11.92 -2.33 16.12
C LEU A 130 12.02 -3.60 16.98
N GLN A 131 13.06 -3.70 17.83
CA GLN A 131 13.27 -4.85 18.72
C GLN A 131 12.09 -5.10 19.67
N ARG A 132 11.37 -4.04 20.09
CA ARG A 132 10.14 -4.20 20.91
C ARG A 132 9.07 -5.03 20.22
N TYR A 133 9.04 -5.05 18.90
CA TYR A 133 8.08 -5.81 18.09
C TYR A 133 8.64 -7.13 17.53
N SER A 134 9.88 -7.49 17.89
CA SER A 134 10.55 -8.70 17.39
C SER A 134 9.88 -10.01 17.81
N HIS A 135 9.15 -10.02 18.93
CA HIS A 135 8.52 -11.23 19.48
C HIS A 135 7.34 -11.71 18.64
N ILE A 136 6.47 -10.81 18.17
CA ILE A 136 5.36 -11.11 17.23
C ILE A 136 5.92 -11.77 15.96
N ARG A 137 7.10 -11.34 15.52
CA ARG A 137 7.78 -11.86 14.33
C ARG A 137 8.50 -13.18 14.56
N ARG A 138 8.88 -13.51 15.80
CA ARG A 138 9.45 -14.83 16.09
C ARG A 138 8.44 -15.92 15.79
N GLN A 139 7.17 -15.69 16.14
CA GLN A 139 6.08 -16.59 15.78
C GLN A 139 5.94 -16.71 14.25
N ALA A 140 5.89 -15.58 13.54
CA ALA A 140 5.83 -15.57 12.08
C ALA A 140 7.00 -16.32 11.40
N LYS A 141 8.23 -16.21 11.95
CA LYS A 141 9.40 -16.96 11.46
C LYS A 141 9.27 -18.45 11.71
N GLN A 142 8.72 -18.87 12.86
CA GLN A 142 8.46 -20.28 13.15
C GLN A 142 7.39 -20.83 12.21
N ASP A 143 6.31 -20.09 11.98
CA ASP A 143 5.23 -20.46 11.06
C ASP A 143 5.75 -20.58 9.61
N ALA A 144 6.65 -19.68 9.19
CA ALA A 144 7.27 -19.75 7.86
C ALA A 144 8.16 -21.00 7.68
N ILE A 145 8.94 -21.37 8.71
CA ILE A 145 9.74 -22.61 8.68
C ILE A 145 8.82 -23.84 8.65
N ALA A 146 7.75 -23.84 9.46
CA ALA A 146 6.78 -24.92 9.48
C ALA A 146 6.07 -25.07 8.12
N ALA A 147 5.72 -23.96 7.46
CA ALA A 147 5.12 -23.97 6.12
C ALA A 147 6.09 -24.50 5.05
N LEU A 148 7.38 -24.15 5.12
CA LEU A 148 8.41 -24.65 4.21
C LEU A 148 8.57 -26.17 4.33
N GLU A 149 8.62 -26.70 5.55
CA GLU A 149 8.68 -28.15 5.80
C GLU A 149 7.43 -28.86 5.28
N ALA A 150 6.24 -28.30 5.51
CA ALA A 150 4.98 -28.86 5.01
C ALA A 150 4.91 -28.89 3.47
N GLN A 151 5.44 -27.86 2.78
CA GLN A 151 5.54 -27.84 1.31
C GLN A 151 6.50 -28.92 0.78
N ARG A 152 7.64 -29.12 1.46
CA ARG A 152 8.61 -30.16 1.10
C ARG A 152 8.01 -31.55 1.29
N GLN A 153 7.28 -31.79 2.37
CA GLN A 153 6.59 -33.06 2.62
C GLN A 153 5.49 -33.35 1.58
N LYS A 154 4.68 -32.35 1.20
CA LYS A 154 3.71 -32.49 0.10
C LYS A 154 4.35 -32.85 -1.23
N SER A 155 5.51 -32.26 -1.53
CA SER A 155 6.26 -32.53 -2.76
C SER A 155 6.89 -33.93 -2.77
N ALA A 156 7.26 -34.47 -1.61
CA ALA A 156 7.80 -35.82 -1.47
C ALA A 156 6.72 -36.92 -1.59
N VAL A 157 5.46 -36.63 -1.22
CA VAL A 157 4.34 -37.60 -1.29
C VAL A 157 3.70 -37.69 -2.68
N GLY A 158 3.92 -36.70 -3.56
CA GLY A 158 3.40 -36.69 -4.94
C GLY A 158 4.30 -37.39 -5.99
N GLY A 159 5.47 -37.92 -5.60
CA GLY A 159 6.47 -38.52 -6.50
C GLY A 159 6.52 -40.05 -6.52
N GLY A 160 5.47 -40.73 -6.07
CA GLY A 160 5.39 -42.19 -6.00
C GLY A 160 4.97 -42.84 -7.33
N THR A 161 5.96 -43.46 -7.98
CA THR A 161 6.00 -44.32 -9.17
C THR A 161 4.86 -45.33 -9.37
N GLU A 162 4.31 -45.40 -10.58
CA GLU A 162 3.60 -46.59 -11.11
C GLU A 162 4.22 -47.03 -12.46
N VAL A 163 5.09 -48.03 -12.44
CA VAL A 163 5.48 -48.82 -13.63
C VAL A 163 5.44 -50.29 -13.26
N GLY A 164 4.65 -51.07 -14.01
CA GLY A 164 4.58 -52.53 -13.92
C GLY A 164 3.51 -53.13 -14.85
N THR A 165 3.87 -53.32 -16.13
CA THR A 165 3.19 -54.13 -17.16
C THR A 165 3.14 -55.61 -16.73
N ASN A 166 2.03 -56.35 -16.82
CA ASN A 166 1.68 -57.18 -17.99
C ASN A 166 0.33 -57.90 -17.84
N ALA A 167 -0.25 -58.17 -19.02
CA ALA A 167 -1.60 -58.60 -19.34
C ALA A 167 -1.94 -60.08 -19.05
N SER A 168 -3.25 -60.39 -18.95
CA SER A 168 -3.96 -61.37 -19.81
C SER A 168 -5.44 -61.56 -19.44
N ASP A 169 -6.31 -61.14 -20.37
CA ASP A 169 -7.40 -61.89 -21.00
C ASP A 169 -8.72 -62.34 -20.32
N ARG A 170 -9.80 -61.94 -21.04
CA ARG A 170 -11.18 -62.47 -21.22
C ARG A 170 -12.28 -61.93 -20.28
N ASN A 171 -13.52 -61.66 -20.70
CA ASN A 171 -14.24 -61.39 -21.96
C ASN A 171 -15.73 -61.18 -21.54
N ALA A 172 -16.49 -60.40 -22.34
CA ALA A 172 -17.96 -60.33 -22.46
C ALA A 172 -18.76 -59.55 -21.38
N GLN A 173 -19.76 -58.71 -21.67
CA GLN A 173 -20.46 -58.30 -22.91
C GLN A 173 -21.39 -57.10 -22.58
N SER A 174 -21.59 -56.22 -23.59
CA SER A 174 -22.77 -55.37 -23.92
C SER A 174 -23.53 -54.59 -22.82
N THR A 175 -23.86 -53.31 -22.99
CA THR A 175 -24.66 -52.79 -24.11
C THR A 175 -24.53 -51.26 -24.21
N GLN A 176 -24.62 -50.78 -25.45
CA GLN A 176 -24.57 -49.42 -25.99
C GLN A 176 -25.53 -48.42 -25.30
N ILE A 177 -25.20 -47.11 -25.39
CA ILE A 177 -26.05 -46.04 -25.98
C ILE A 177 -25.20 -44.76 -26.20
N THR A 178 -24.89 -44.54 -27.48
CA THR A 178 -25.00 -43.30 -28.29
C THR A 178 -24.30 -41.98 -27.91
N GLU A 179 -23.14 -41.78 -28.57
CA GLU A 179 -22.69 -40.65 -29.40
C GLU A 179 -23.02 -39.15 -29.12
N ARG A 180 -21.90 -38.39 -29.09
CA ARG A 180 -21.58 -37.10 -29.79
C ARG A 180 -21.97 -35.74 -29.18
N LEU A 181 -20.95 -35.12 -28.59
CA LEU A 181 -20.34 -33.81 -28.89
C LEU A 181 -21.24 -32.65 -29.38
N GLY A 182 -21.31 -31.60 -28.56
CA GLY A 182 -21.70 -30.23 -28.96
C GLY A 182 -21.73 -29.26 -27.78
N CYS A 183 -20.70 -28.42 -27.65
CA CYS A 183 -20.61 -27.23 -26.77
C CYS A 183 -21.44 -26.06 -27.38
N PRO A 184 -21.62 -24.89 -26.73
CA PRO A 184 -22.22 -24.52 -25.43
C PRO A 184 -23.45 -23.58 -25.60
N PRO A 185 -24.11 -23.11 -24.52
CA PRO A 185 -24.86 -21.85 -24.59
C PRO A 185 -24.28 -20.78 -23.64
N GLY A 186 -24.06 -19.58 -24.19
CA GLY A 186 -23.81 -18.38 -23.40
C GLY A 186 -25.09 -17.81 -22.83
N ILE A 187 -25.01 -17.19 -21.64
CA ILE A 187 -26.03 -16.25 -21.14
C ILE A 187 -25.31 -15.10 -20.41
N ARG A 188 -25.59 -13.89 -20.92
CA ARG A 188 -25.36 -12.57 -20.31
C ARG A 188 -26.06 -12.46 -18.95
N THR A 189 -25.47 -11.73 -18.01
CA THR A 189 -26.24 -10.98 -17.00
C THR A 189 -25.65 -9.59 -16.74
N PRO A 190 -26.50 -8.62 -16.31
CA PRO A 190 -26.25 -7.19 -16.50
C PRO A 190 -25.64 -6.51 -15.28
N ILE A 191 -25.17 -5.30 -15.58
CA ILE A 191 -24.83 -4.19 -14.69
C ILE A 191 -26.04 -3.85 -13.80
N CYS A 192 -25.78 -3.74 -12.49
CA CYS A 192 -26.32 -2.75 -11.55
C CYS A 192 -25.23 -2.47 -10.51
#